data_AF-A0A8C4N3X6-F1
#
_entry.id   AF-A0A8C4N3X6-F1
#
_cell.length_a   1.000
_cell.length_b   1.000
_cell.length_c   1.000
_cell.angle_alpha   90.00
_cell.angle_beta   90.00
_cell.angle_gamma   90.00
#
_symmetry.space_group_name_H-M   'P 1'
#
loop_
_entity.id
_entity.type
_entity.pdbx_description
1 polymer ?
#
loop_
_entity_poly.entity_id
_entity_poly.type
_entity_poly.pdbx_seq_one_letter_code
_entity_poly.pdbx_strand_id
1 'polypeptide(L)'
;MFLCLRGIHSLFFSLLQVDVLIDTCQGDDALPNGLDVTFEVTELRRLTGSYNTMVGNNEGSMVLGLKLPNLLGRAEKVTFQFSYGTKETSYGLSFFKPQPGNFERNFSVNLYKVTGQFPWSSLRETDRGVSAEYSFPIWKTSHTVKWEGVWRELGCLSRTASFAVRKESGHSLKSSLSHAMVIDSRNSSILPRKGALLKVNQELAGYTGGDVSFIKEDFELQLNKQLILESVFSASLWGGMLVPIGDKPSSIADRFYLGGPTSVRGFSMHSVGPQSEGDYLGGEAYWAGGLHLYTPLPFRPGQGGFGELFRTHFFLNAGNLCNLNYGITWTI
;
A
#
# COMPACT_ATOMS: atom_id res chain seq x y z
N MET A 1 -33.71 -17.82 1.82
CA MET A 1 -34.48 -18.10 0.60
C MET A 1 -33.49 -18.09 -0.55
N PHE A 2 -33.07 -19.27 -1.02
CA PHE A 2 -32.07 -19.40 -2.07
C PHE A 2 -32.80 -19.35 -3.42
N LEU A 3 -32.64 -18.25 -4.17
CA LEU A 3 -33.11 -18.17 -5.55
C LEU A 3 -32.07 -18.81 -6.46
N CYS A 4 -32.44 -19.93 -7.09
CA CYS A 4 -31.64 -20.59 -8.11
C CYS A 4 -31.79 -19.83 -9.43
N LEU A 5 -30.85 -18.93 -9.73
CA LEU A 5 -30.77 -18.24 -11.01
C LEU A 5 -30.20 -19.18 -12.08
N ARG A 6 -31.08 -19.95 -12.74
CA ARG A 6 -30.76 -20.67 -13.99
C ARG A 6 -30.78 -19.66 -15.14
N GLY A 7 -29.62 -19.21 -15.59
CA GLY A 7 -29.51 -18.42 -16.83
C GLY A 7 -28.34 -17.44 -16.92
N ILE A 8 -27.71 -17.07 -15.81
CA ILE A 8 -26.53 -16.21 -15.84
C ILE A 8 -25.30 -17.08 -16.10
N HIS A 9 -25.00 -17.34 -17.37
CA HIS A 9 -23.66 -17.77 -17.79
C HIS A 9 -22.69 -16.61 -17.49
N SER A 10 -22.23 -16.52 -16.25
CA SER A 10 -21.07 -15.73 -15.77
C SER A 10 -20.72 -14.50 -16.62
N LEU A 11 -21.63 -13.54 -16.71
CA LEU A 11 -21.39 -12.31 -17.46
C LEU A 11 -20.62 -11.34 -16.57
N PHE A 12 -19.30 -11.31 -16.77
CA PHE A 12 -18.36 -10.47 -16.01
C PHE A 12 -18.31 -9.06 -16.61
N PHE A 13 -19.34 -8.25 -16.36
CA PHE A 13 -19.34 -6.85 -16.78
C PHE A 13 -18.94 -5.91 -15.65
N SER A 14 -18.18 -4.86 -16.01
CA SER A 14 -17.92 -3.73 -15.13
C SER A 14 -18.98 -2.67 -15.42
N LEU A 15 -19.90 -2.49 -14.48
CA LEU A 15 -21.15 -1.77 -14.67
C LEU A 15 -21.13 -0.43 -13.94
N LEU A 16 -21.69 0.61 -14.55
CA LEU A 16 -21.84 1.95 -13.98
C LEU A 16 -23.08 2.03 -13.08
N GLN A 17 -24.19 1.46 -13.54
CA GLN A 17 -25.48 1.43 -12.85
C GLN A 17 -26.18 0.11 -13.18
N VAL A 18 -26.86 -0.45 -12.18
CA VAL A 18 -27.69 -1.65 -12.30
C VAL A 18 -29.08 -1.28 -11.80
N ASP A 19 -30.02 -1.15 -12.71
CA ASP A 19 -31.43 -0.98 -12.38
C ASP A 19 -32.11 -2.34 -12.43
N VAL A 20 -32.96 -2.60 -11.43
CA VAL A 20 -33.65 -3.89 -11.27
C VAL A 20 -35.13 -3.66 -11.47
N LEU A 21 -35.67 -4.22 -12.55
CA LEU A 21 -37.09 -4.22 -12.87
C LEU A 21 -37.65 -5.61 -12.55
N ILE A 22 -38.61 -5.67 -11.64
CA ILE A 22 -39.27 -6.92 -11.24
C ILE A 22 -40.68 -6.87 -11.82
N ASP A 23 -40.99 -7.78 -12.74
CA ASP A 23 -42.30 -7.91 -13.36
C ASP A 23 -42.89 -9.31 -13.13
N THR A 24 -44.19 -9.46 -13.38
CA THR A 24 -44.86 -10.76 -13.30
C THR A 24 -44.64 -11.56 -14.59
N CYS A 25 -44.24 -12.83 -14.47
CA CYS A 25 -43.99 -13.67 -15.65
C CYS A 25 -45.27 -13.83 -16.48
N GLN A 26 -45.26 -13.39 -17.74
CA GLN A 26 -46.36 -13.61 -18.68
C GLN A 26 -45.89 -14.53 -19.82
N GLY A 27 -46.31 -15.80 -19.79
CA GLY A 27 -46.00 -16.79 -20.83
C GLY A 27 -46.60 -18.17 -20.53
N ASP A 28 -46.67 -19.05 -21.54
CA ASP A 28 -47.29 -20.38 -21.44
C ASP A 28 -46.57 -21.34 -20.46
N ASP A 29 -45.30 -21.07 -20.14
CA ASP A 29 -44.48 -21.80 -19.16
C ASP A 29 -44.36 -21.08 -17.79
N ALA A 30 -45.16 -20.03 -17.54
CA ALA A 30 -45.07 -19.23 -16.32
C ALA A 30 -45.67 -19.96 -15.10
N LEU A 31 -44.89 -20.08 -14.03
CA LEU A 31 -45.40 -20.52 -12.72
C LEU A 31 -46.40 -19.48 -12.18
N PRO A 32 -47.44 -19.90 -11.41
CA PRO A 32 -48.49 -18.99 -10.91
C PRO A 32 -47.99 -17.80 -10.09
N ASN A 33 -46.78 -17.90 -9.54
CA ASN A 33 -46.10 -16.86 -8.75
C ASN A 33 -44.70 -16.54 -9.32
N GLY A 34 -44.49 -16.72 -10.62
CA GLY A 34 -43.22 -16.40 -11.29
C GLY A 34 -43.00 -14.88 -11.34
N LEU A 35 -41.80 -14.44 -10.97
CA LEU A 35 -41.34 -13.05 -11.13
C LEU A 35 -40.18 -13.04 -12.12
N ASP A 36 -40.27 -12.19 -13.13
CA ASP A 36 -39.18 -11.89 -14.05
C ASP A 36 -38.37 -10.73 -13.48
N VAL A 37 -37.09 -10.99 -13.22
CA VAL A 37 -36.14 -9.96 -12.75
C VAL A 37 -35.27 -9.56 -13.93
N THR A 38 -35.58 -8.41 -14.51
CA THR A 38 -34.79 -7.81 -15.59
C THR A 38 -33.77 -6.85 -14.99
N PHE A 39 -32.50 -7.08 -15.31
CA PHE A 39 -31.42 -6.17 -14.94
C PHE A 39 -31.11 -5.28 -16.14
N GLU A 40 -31.43 -4.00 -16.02
CA GLU A 40 -30.98 -2.99 -16.98
C GLU A 40 -29.64 -2.46 -16.51
N VAL A 41 -28.64 -2.58 -17.39
CA VAL A 41 -27.24 -2.39 -17.00
C VAL A 41 -26.57 -1.40 -17.92
N THR A 42 -26.04 -0.33 -17.34
CA THR A 42 -25.26 0.66 -18.08
C THR A 42 -23.78 0.30 -17.98
N GLU A 43 -23.13 0.02 -19.10
CA GLU A 43 -21.70 -0.28 -19.14
C GLU A 43 -20.83 0.95 -18.82
N LEU A 44 -19.67 0.72 -18.20
CA LEU A 44 -18.65 1.77 -18.07
C LEU A 44 -18.08 2.15 -19.43
N ARG A 45 -17.65 3.42 -19.55
CA ARG A 45 -16.89 3.89 -20.72
C ARG A 45 -15.63 3.05 -20.90
N ARG A 46 -15.35 2.64 -22.15
CA ARG A 46 -14.21 1.79 -22.51
C ARG A 46 -12.84 2.42 -22.21
N LEU A 47 -12.77 3.74 -22.12
CA LEU A 47 -11.56 4.48 -21.77
C LEU A 47 -11.93 5.66 -20.87
N THR A 48 -11.24 5.76 -19.74
CA THR A 48 -11.35 6.87 -18.80
C THR A 48 -9.97 7.43 -18.54
N GLY A 49 -9.78 8.72 -18.86
CA GLY A 49 -8.60 9.47 -18.47
C GLY A 49 -8.83 10.19 -17.15
N SER A 50 -7.80 10.26 -16.32
CA SER A 50 -7.77 11.06 -15.10
C SER A 50 -6.49 11.88 -15.05
N TYR A 51 -6.61 13.12 -14.62
CA TYR A 51 -5.49 14.00 -14.36
C TYR A 51 -5.61 14.54 -12.94
N ASN A 52 -4.58 14.31 -12.12
CA ASN A 52 -4.55 14.75 -10.74
C ASN A 52 -3.26 15.53 -10.49
N THR A 53 -3.37 16.70 -9.87
CA THR A 53 -2.21 17.46 -9.38
C THR A 53 -2.28 17.52 -7.88
N MET A 54 -1.20 17.17 -7.21
CA MET A 54 -1.07 17.24 -5.76
C MET A 54 0.07 18.17 -5.40
N VAL A 55 -0.17 19.03 -4.41
CA VAL A 55 0.86 19.88 -3.82
C VAL A 55 0.85 19.62 -2.33
N GLY A 56 1.98 19.20 -1.78
CA GLY A 56 2.08 18.84 -0.38
C GLY A 56 3.53 18.69 0.05
N ASN A 57 3.83 19.05 1.30
CA ASN A 57 5.14 18.84 1.92
C ASN A 57 6.34 19.35 1.08
N ASN A 58 6.21 20.58 0.55
CA ASN A 58 7.19 21.25 -0.32
C ASN A 58 7.49 20.50 -1.64
N GLU A 59 6.56 19.67 -2.09
CA GLU A 59 6.63 18.92 -3.33
C GLU A 59 5.35 19.11 -4.15
N GLY A 60 5.51 19.19 -5.46
CA GLY A 60 4.41 19.13 -6.42
C GLY A 60 4.53 17.86 -7.21
N SER A 61 3.41 17.15 -7.40
CA SER A 61 3.34 15.98 -8.26
C SER A 61 2.12 16.05 -9.18
N MET A 62 2.30 15.51 -10.36
CA MET A 62 1.34 15.48 -11.45
C MET A 62 1.14 14.02 -11.84
N VAL A 63 -0.07 13.50 -11.70
CA VAL A 63 -0.42 12.11 -12.00
C VAL A 63 -1.40 12.09 -13.17
N LEU A 64 -0.95 11.55 -14.29
CA LEU A 64 -1.76 11.20 -15.45
C LEU A 64 -2.11 9.71 -15.36
N GLY A 65 -3.40 9.39 -15.46
CA GLY A 65 -3.90 8.02 -15.41
C GLY A 65 -4.80 7.73 -16.61
N LEU A 66 -4.57 6.63 -17.29
CA LEU A 66 -5.48 6.08 -18.30
C LEU A 66 -5.99 4.73 -17.81
N LYS A 67 -7.31 4.57 -17.74
CA LYS A 67 -7.98 3.35 -17.30
C LYS A 67 -8.82 2.81 -18.45
N LEU A 68 -8.56 1.57 -18.81
CA LEU A 68 -9.33 0.79 -19.77
C LEU A 68 -10.09 -0.29 -18.98
N PRO A 69 -11.29 0.01 -18.48
CA PRO A 69 -12.12 -0.99 -17.84
C PRO A 69 -12.69 -1.95 -18.90
N ASN A 70 -12.75 -3.24 -18.53
CA ASN A 70 -13.40 -4.28 -19.29
C ASN A 70 -12.83 -4.54 -20.70
N LEU A 71 -11.50 -4.63 -20.83
CA LEU A 71 -10.81 -4.75 -22.14
C LEU A 71 -11.35 -5.91 -23.02
N LEU A 72 -11.57 -7.09 -22.41
CA LEU A 72 -12.04 -8.31 -23.08
C LEU A 72 -13.48 -8.70 -22.74
N GLY A 73 -14.27 -7.83 -22.11
CA GLY A 73 -15.62 -8.19 -21.65
C GLY A 73 -15.64 -9.14 -20.44
N ARG A 74 -14.49 -9.31 -19.75
CA ARG A 74 -14.30 -10.24 -18.61
C ARG A 74 -13.96 -9.53 -17.30
N ALA A 75 -14.39 -8.28 -17.14
CA ALA A 75 -14.06 -7.40 -16.01
C ALA A 75 -12.55 -7.15 -15.79
N GLU A 76 -11.73 -7.42 -16.80
CA GLU A 76 -10.30 -7.12 -16.81
C GLU A 76 -10.09 -5.61 -16.87
N LYS A 77 -9.09 -5.10 -16.14
CA LYS A 77 -8.80 -3.67 -16.07
C LYS A 77 -7.34 -3.45 -16.41
N VAL A 78 -7.07 -2.59 -17.39
CA VAL A 78 -5.72 -2.12 -17.68
C VAL A 78 -5.60 -0.67 -17.24
N THR A 79 -4.61 -0.39 -16.41
CA THR A 79 -4.36 0.95 -15.89
C THR A 79 -2.95 1.36 -16.22
N PHE A 80 -2.80 2.44 -16.97
CA PHE A 80 -1.53 3.11 -17.19
C PHE A 80 -1.47 4.35 -16.29
N GLN A 81 -0.38 4.53 -15.57
CA GLN A 81 -0.15 5.67 -14.68
C GLN A 81 1.22 6.27 -14.97
N PHE A 82 1.26 7.58 -15.11
CA PHE A 82 2.47 8.37 -15.21
C PHE A 82 2.43 9.44 -14.12
N SER A 83 3.36 9.38 -13.18
CA SER A 83 3.54 10.37 -12.12
C SER A 83 4.82 11.14 -12.35
N TYR A 84 4.73 12.45 -12.39
CA TYR A 84 5.87 13.35 -12.44
C TYR A 84 5.87 14.25 -11.20
N GLY A 85 6.82 14.02 -10.31
CA GLY A 85 7.07 14.85 -9.13
C GLY A 85 8.48 15.41 -9.12
N THR A 86 8.72 16.37 -8.23
CA THR A 86 10.03 17.00 -8.05
C THR A 86 11.11 16.04 -7.54
N LYS A 87 10.74 15.06 -6.70
CA LYS A 87 11.67 14.07 -6.13
C LYS A 87 11.51 12.66 -6.71
N GLU A 88 10.33 12.33 -7.21
CA GLU A 88 9.99 11.01 -7.72
C GLU A 88 9.30 11.10 -9.07
N THR A 89 9.72 10.26 -10.00
CA THR A 89 9.04 10.06 -11.28
C THR A 89 8.71 8.58 -11.43
N SER A 90 7.46 8.26 -11.75
CA SER A 90 7.02 6.87 -11.88
C SER A 90 6.19 6.64 -13.13
N TYR A 91 6.40 5.47 -13.71
CA TYR A 91 5.70 4.94 -14.87
C TYR A 91 5.17 3.57 -14.45
N GLY A 92 3.89 3.33 -14.61
CA GLY A 92 3.25 2.09 -14.20
C GLY A 92 2.25 1.60 -15.23
N LEU A 93 2.30 0.32 -15.55
CA LEU A 93 1.28 -0.40 -16.30
C LEU A 93 0.80 -1.56 -15.44
N SER A 94 -0.48 -1.56 -15.10
CA SER A 94 -1.13 -2.56 -14.25
C SER A 94 -2.22 -3.28 -15.03
N PHE A 95 -2.12 -4.60 -15.11
CA PHE A 95 -3.16 -5.48 -15.60
C PHE A 95 -3.81 -6.18 -14.42
N PHE A 96 -5.12 -6.00 -14.26
CA PHE A 96 -5.92 -6.59 -13.19
C PHE A 96 -6.95 -7.55 -13.77
N LYS A 97 -7.04 -8.75 -13.19
CA LYS A 97 -7.99 -9.79 -13.56
C LYS A 97 -8.63 -10.41 -12.31
N PRO A 98 -9.95 -10.28 -12.12
CA PRO A 98 -10.64 -11.01 -11.06
C PRO A 98 -10.73 -12.51 -11.40
N GLN A 99 -10.72 -13.36 -10.39
CA GLN A 99 -10.91 -14.80 -10.58
C GLN A 99 -12.36 -15.09 -11.01
N PRO A 100 -12.58 -15.91 -12.04
CA PRO A 100 -13.93 -16.33 -12.40
C PRO A 100 -14.65 -17.00 -11.24
N GLY A 101 -15.84 -16.49 -10.87
CA GLY A 101 -16.70 -17.04 -9.83
C GLY A 101 -16.49 -16.45 -8.43
N ASN A 102 -15.38 -15.75 -8.16
CA ASN A 102 -15.18 -15.04 -6.90
C ASN A 102 -14.44 -13.71 -7.12
N PHE A 103 -15.19 -12.60 -7.08
CA PHE A 103 -14.67 -11.26 -7.32
C PHE A 103 -13.71 -10.76 -6.25
N GLU A 104 -13.74 -11.35 -5.05
CA GLU A 104 -12.83 -10.96 -3.97
C GLU A 104 -11.41 -11.50 -4.18
N ARG A 105 -11.27 -12.55 -5.01
CA ARG A 105 -9.97 -13.09 -5.42
C ARG A 105 -9.54 -12.42 -6.71
N ASN A 106 -8.38 -11.82 -6.70
CA ASN A 106 -7.87 -11.12 -7.87
C ASN A 106 -6.39 -11.37 -8.10
N PHE A 107 -6.04 -11.31 -9.37
CA PHE A 107 -4.69 -11.44 -9.87
C PHE A 107 -4.32 -10.14 -10.58
N SER A 108 -3.17 -9.58 -10.22
CA SER A 108 -2.65 -8.34 -10.80
C SER A 108 -1.22 -8.54 -11.26
N VAL A 109 -0.89 -7.99 -12.42
CA VAL A 109 0.49 -7.94 -12.92
C VAL A 109 0.83 -6.47 -13.14
N ASN A 110 1.90 -6.01 -12.52
CA ASN A 110 2.36 -4.64 -12.62
C ASN A 110 3.75 -4.61 -13.26
N LEU A 111 3.92 -3.74 -14.24
CA LEU A 111 5.22 -3.36 -14.79
C LEU A 111 5.44 -1.90 -14.42
N TYR A 112 6.57 -1.61 -13.81
CA TYR A 112 6.84 -0.26 -13.35
C TYR A 112 8.29 0.15 -13.55
N LYS A 113 8.47 1.46 -13.67
CA LYS A 113 9.76 2.13 -13.58
C LYS A 113 9.60 3.30 -12.64
N VAL A 114 10.36 3.33 -11.56
CA VAL A 114 10.36 4.41 -10.57
C VAL A 114 11.77 4.97 -10.49
N THR A 115 11.89 6.29 -10.49
CA THR A 115 13.15 6.99 -10.27
C THR A 115 12.94 7.98 -9.14
N GLY A 116 13.57 7.71 -8.01
CA GLY A 116 13.49 8.48 -6.78
C GLY A 116 14.81 9.14 -6.42
N GLN A 117 14.73 10.35 -5.86
CA GLN A 117 15.86 11.03 -5.25
C GLN A 117 15.66 11.10 -3.74
N PHE A 118 16.68 10.68 -2.99
CA PHE A 118 16.70 10.65 -1.54
C PHE A 118 17.79 11.60 -1.00
N PRO A 119 17.48 12.90 -0.79
CA PRO A 119 18.46 13.88 -0.39
C PRO A 119 19.10 13.62 0.98
N TRP A 120 18.40 12.92 1.88
CA TRP A 120 18.89 12.60 3.23
C TRP A 120 20.01 11.55 3.24
N SER A 121 20.07 10.69 2.23
CA SER A 121 21.13 9.68 2.05
C SER A 121 22.03 9.98 0.85
N SER A 122 21.88 11.16 0.24
CA SER A 122 22.55 11.55 -1.01
C SER A 122 22.46 10.48 -2.12
N LEU A 123 21.34 9.75 -2.17
CA LEU A 123 21.12 8.59 -3.04
C LEU A 123 20.11 8.91 -4.14
N ARG A 124 20.36 8.37 -5.34
CA ARG A 124 19.41 8.30 -6.44
C ARG A 124 19.16 6.83 -6.77
N GLU A 125 17.90 6.42 -6.71
CA GLU A 125 17.48 5.05 -6.99
C GLU A 125 16.63 5.02 -8.26
N THR A 126 16.92 4.09 -9.15
CA THR A 126 16.11 3.80 -10.34
C THR A 126 15.75 2.33 -10.36
N ASP A 127 14.48 2.05 -10.10
CA ASP A 127 13.93 0.72 -10.07
C ASP A 127 13.14 0.45 -11.35
N ARG A 128 13.42 -0.70 -11.97
CA ARG A 128 12.70 -1.21 -13.13
C ARG A 128 12.22 -2.60 -12.76
N GLY A 129 10.92 -2.76 -12.52
CA GLY A 129 10.39 -3.96 -11.91
C GLY A 129 9.16 -4.52 -12.61
N VAL A 130 9.00 -5.83 -12.46
CA VAL A 130 7.76 -6.55 -12.75
C VAL A 130 7.31 -7.22 -11.47
N SER A 131 6.02 -7.13 -11.17
CA SER A 131 5.43 -7.84 -10.04
C SER A 131 4.15 -8.55 -10.43
N ALA A 132 3.93 -9.70 -9.82
CA ALA A 132 2.70 -10.47 -9.91
C ALA A 132 2.11 -10.58 -8.51
N GLU A 133 0.86 -10.19 -8.36
CA GLU A 133 0.15 -10.12 -7.09
C GLU A 133 -1.09 -11.00 -7.16
N TYR A 134 -1.31 -11.79 -6.11
CA TYR A 134 -2.51 -12.58 -5.93
C TYR A 134 -3.11 -12.27 -4.56
N SER A 135 -4.28 -11.65 -4.57
CA SER A 135 -5.01 -11.24 -3.38
C SER A 135 -6.23 -12.12 -3.17
N PHE A 136 -6.36 -12.67 -1.96
CA PHE A 136 -7.45 -13.56 -1.58
C PHE A 136 -7.86 -13.34 -0.12
N PRO A 137 -9.17 -13.26 0.17
CA PRO A 137 -9.65 -13.21 1.54
C PRO A 137 -9.68 -14.63 2.15
N ILE A 138 -9.31 -14.73 3.42
CA ILE A 138 -9.56 -15.88 4.27
C ILE A 138 -10.36 -15.38 5.48
N TRP A 139 -11.61 -15.80 5.61
CA TRP A 139 -12.50 -15.40 6.70
C TRP A 139 -12.65 -13.86 6.86
N LYS A 140 -11.91 -13.26 7.79
CA LYS A 140 -11.89 -11.80 8.08
C LYS A 140 -10.54 -11.16 7.76
N THR A 141 -9.62 -11.93 7.18
CA THR A 141 -8.25 -11.51 6.89
C THR A 141 -8.09 -11.43 5.38
N SER A 142 -7.48 -10.34 4.90
CA SER A 142 -7.10 -10.19 3.50
C SER A 142 -5.64 -10.59 3.37
N HIS A 143 -5.36 -11.57 2.54
CA HIS A 143 -4.01 -12.01 2.25
C HIS A 143 -3.64 -11.64 0.83
N THR A 144 -2.42 -11.13 0.67
CA THR A 144 -1.86 -10.75 -0.62
C THR A 144 -0.48 -11.37 -0.73
N VAL A 145 -0.29 -12.22 -1.75
CA VAL A 145 1.00 -12.79 -2.09
C VAL A 145 1.51 -12.05 -3.32
N LYS A 146 2.67 -11.42 -3.21
CA LYS A 146 3.31 -10.64 -4.28
C LYS A 146 4.67 -11.26 -4.60
N TRP A 147 4.89 -11.63 -5.84
CA TRP A 147 6.22 -11.89 -6.36
C TRP A 147 6.70 -10.66 -7.12
N GLU A 148 7.98 -10.31 -6.97
CA GLU A 148 8.55 -9.09 -7.52
C GLU A 148 9.98 -9.34 -7.99
N GLY A 149 10.26 -9.00 -9.25
CA GLY A 149 11.60 -8.98 -9.84
C GLY A 149 11.97 -7.56 -10.26
N VAL A 150 13.02 -7.01 -9.65
CA VAL A 150 13.42 -5.60 -9.80
C VAL A 150 14.88 -5.52 -10.19
N TRP A 151 15.14 -4.83 -11.28
CA TRP A 151 16.46 -4.32 -11.59
C TRP A 151 16.60 -2.92 -10.97
N ARG A 152 17.44 -2.85 -9.95
CA ARG A 152 17.76 -1.62 -9.22
C ARG A 152 19.07 -1.02 -9.71
N GLU A 153 19.08 0.29 -9.86
CA GLU A 153 20.27 1.07 -10.20
C GLU A 153 20.43 2.16 -9.15
N LEU A 154 21.48 2.03 -8.33
CA LEU A 154 21.85 2.97 -7.29
C LEU A 154 22.95 3.91 -7.80
N GLY A 155 22.71 5.20 -7.70
CA GLY A 155 23.69 6.24 -8.04
C GLY A 155 23.80 7.29 -6.94
N CYS A 156 24.95 7.97 -6.89
CA CYS A 156 25.15 9.08 -5.96
C CYS A 156 24.51 10.36 -6.50
N LEU A 157 23.78 11.09 -5.64
CA LEU A 157 23.22 12.40 -5.97
C LEU A 157 24.30 13.51 -5.93
N SER A 158 25.28 13.38 -5.02
CA SER A 158 26.37 14.35 -4.82
C SER A 158 27.75 13.68 -4.91
N ARG A 159 28.76 14.45 -5.35
CA ARG A 159 30.18 14.07 -5.30
C ARG A 159 30.76 14.03 -3.88
N THR A 160 30.01 14.51 -2.89
CA THR A 160 30.35 14.48 -1.46
C THR A 160 29.62 13.35 -0.71
N ALA A 161 28.88 12.47 -1.42
CA ALA A 161 28.18 11.35 -0.79
C ALA A 161 29.15 10.49 0.02
N SER A 162 28.65 9.90 1.11
CA SER A 162 29.44 9.08 2.02
C SER A 162 30.06 7.86 1.33
N PHE A 163 31.18 7.36 1.87
CA PHE A 163 31.83 6.16 1.34
C PHE A 163 30.89 4.94 1.29
N ALA A 164 30.02 4.78 2.31
CA ALA A 164 29.05 3.68 2.37
C ALA A 164 28.09 3.69 1.18
N VAL A 165 27.57 4.87 0.81
CA VAL A 165 26.64 5.04 -0.33
C VAL A 165 27.36 4.81 -1.66
N ARG A 166 28.61 5.28 -1.79
CA ARG A 166 29.42 5.04 -3.01
C ARG A 166 29.74 3.57 -3.22
N LYS A 167 30.05 2.84 -2.13
CA LYS A 167 30.38 1.42 -2.19
C LYS A 167 29.22 0.57 -2.69
N GLU A 168 27.98 0.94 -2.34
CA GLU A 168 26.77 0.23 -2.77
C GLU A 168 26.18 0.78 -4.09
N SER A 169 26.78 1.82 -4.67
CA SER A 169 26.33 2.35 -5.96
C SER A 169 26.64 1.35 -7.08
N GLY A 170 25.65 1.06 -7.91
CA GLY A 170 25.76 0.04 -8.96
C GLY A 170 24.41 -0.54 -9.36
N HIS A 171 24.47 -1.59 -10.18
CA HIS A 171 23.30 -2.38 -10.54
C HIS A 171 23.12 -3.55 -9.58
N SER A 172 21.88 -3.83 -9.22
CA SER A 172 21.52 -4.94 -8.36
C SER A 172 20.22 -5.56 -8.83
N LEU A 173 20.18 -6.88 -8.97
CA LEU A 173 18.96 -7.61 -9.26
C LEU A 173 18.34 -8.15 -7.96
N LYS A 174 17.13 -7.70 -7.63
CA LYS A 174 16.35 -8.19 -6.50
C LYS A 174 15.18 -9.04 -7.00
N SER A 175 15.08 -10.27 -6.51
CA SER A 175 13.87 -11.07 -6.65
C SER A 175 13.33 -11.37 -5.26
N SER A 176 12.09 -10.95 -5.00
CA SER A 176 11.45 -11.12 -3.69
C SER A 176 10.05 -11.71 -3.78
N LEU A 177 9.71 -12.48 -2.75
CA LEU A 177 8.38 -12.98 -2.49
C LEU A 177 7.87 -12.35 -1.22
N SER A 178 6.80 -11.58 -1.32
CA SER A 178 6.15 -10.90 -0.21
C SER A 178 4.79 -11.52 0.11
N HIS A 179 4.47 -11.61 1.38
CA HIS A 179 3.17 -11.97 1.91
C HIS A 179 2.69 -10.86 2.83
N ALA A 180 1.57 -10.23 2.48
CA ALA A 180 0.90 -9.24 3.29
C ALA A 180 -0.40 -9.81 3.85
N MET A 181 -0.61 -9.66 5.14
CA MET A 181 -1.81 -10.04 5.87
C MET A 181 -2.39 -8.80 6.52
N VAL A 182 -3.65 -8.51 6.19
CA VAL A 182 -4.37 -7.35 6.71
C VAL A 182 -5.65 -7.79 7.41
N ILE A 183 -5.81 -7.35 8.65
CA ILE A 183 -7.05 -7.45 9.42
C ILE A 183 -7.51 -6.03 9.74
N ASP A 184 -8.59 -5.59 9.11
CA ASP A 184 -9.20 -4.28 9.40
C ASP A 184 -10.57 -4.49 10.03
N SER A 185 -10.69 -4.04 11.28
CA SER A 185 -11.94 -4.02 12.05
C SER A 185 -12.39 -2.59 12.40
N ARG A 186 -11.76 -1.59 11.77
CA ARG A 186 -12.07 -0.18 12.01
C ARG A 186 -13.41 0.20 11.40
N ASN A 187 -14.11 1.10 12.06
CA ASN A 187 -15.40 1.61 11.57
C ASN A 187 -15.26 2.58 10.37
N SER A 188 -14.11 3.23 10.21
CA SER A 188 -13.82 4.16 9.12
C SER A 188 -12.32 4.10 8.80
N SER A 189 -11.97 4.21 7.53
CA SER A 189 -10.59 4.16 7.05
C SER A 189 -9.80 5.45 7.30
N ILE A 190 -10.49 6.61 7.30
CA ILE A 190 -9.86 7.93 7.38
C ILE A 190 -9.76 8.41 8.83
N LEU A 191 -10.85 8.36 9.59
CA LEU A 191 -10.91 8.76 11.00
C LEU A 191 -11.58 7.67 11.83
N PRO A 192 -10.85 6.58 12.12
CA PRO A 192 -11.38 5.47 12.92
C PRO A 192 -11.73 5.95 14.32
N ARG A 193 -12.98 5.72 14.74
CA ARG A 193 -13.44 5.98 16.13
C ARG A 193 -13.35 4.72 16.99
N LYS A 194 -13.51 3.55 16.39
CA LYS A 194 -13.50 2.24 17.06
C LYS A 194 -12.89 1.19 16.13
N GLY A 195 -12.22 0.22 16.72
CA GLY A 195 -11.70 -0.96 16.04
C GLY A 195 -10.18 -0.98 15.96
N ALA A 196 -9.66 -2.06 15.39
CA ALA A 196 -8.25 -2.35 15.27
C ALA A 196 -7.85 -2.59 13.81
N LEU A 197 -6.63 -2.22 13.47
CA LEU A 197 -5.96 -2.58 12.22
C LEU A 197 -4.68 -3.32 12.58
N LEU A 198 -4.51 -4.51 12.02
CA LEU A 198 -3.25 -5.24 12.04
C LEU A 198 -2.83 -5.47 10.59
N LYS A 199 -1.63 -5.00 10.24
CA LYS A 199 -0.95 -5.39 9.00
C LYS A 199 0.34 -6.08 9.37
N VAL A 200 0.60 -7.20 8.70
CA VAL A 200 1.86 -7.93 8.80
C VAL A 200 2.35 -8.16 7.38
N ASN A 201 3.57 -7.73 7.10
CA ASN A 201 4.22 -7.87 5.80
C ASN A 201 5.51 -8.67 6.00
N GLN A 202 5.65 -9.76 5.26
CA GLN A 202 6.83 -10.61 5.27
C GLN A 202 7.39 -10.63 3.85
N GLU A 203 8.65 -10.27 3.66
CA GLU A 203 9.35 -10.26 2.36
C GLU A 203 10.57 -11.17 2.46
N LEU A 204 10.64 -12.16 1.57
CA LEU A 204 11.77 -13.04 1.39
C LEU A 204 12.45 -12.72 0.06
N ALA A 205 13.64 -12.13 0.12
CA ALA A 205 14.45 -11.81 -1.05
C ALA A 205 15.55 -12.87 -1.26
N GLY A 206 15.86 -13.16 -2.54
CA GLY A 206 16.99 -14.01 -2.95
C GLY A 206 16.67 -15.50 -3.11
N TYR A 207 15.49 -15.98 -2.73
CA TYR A 207 15.12 -17.40 -2.86
C TYR A 207 15.09 -17.89 -4.32
N THR A 208 14.70 -17.01 -5.25
CA THR A 208 14.63 -17.32 -6.70
C THR A 208 15.84 -16.81 -7.49
N GLY A 209 16.92 -16.45 -6.79
CA GLY A 209 18.11 -15.82 -7.36
C GLY A 209 18.11 -14.29 -7.19
N GLY A 210 19.27 -13.68 -7.50
CA GLY A 210 19.50 -12.24 -7.37
C GLY A 210 20.76 -11.91 -6.56
N ASP A 211 21.12 -10.64 -6.56
CA ASP A 211 22.30 -10.13 -5.87
C ASP A 211 22.04 -9.93 -4.38
N VAL A 212 20.78 -9.80 -3.98
CA VAL A 212 20.34 -9.47 -2.62
C VAL A 212 19.57 -10.62 -1.99
N SER A 213 19.88 -10.95 -0.74
CA SER A 213 19.24 -12.02 0.04
C SER A 213 18.95 -11.57 1.47
N PHE A 214 17.67 -11.48 1.83
CA PHE A 214 17.23 -11.11 3.19
C PHE A 214 15.82 -11.61 3.48
N ILE A 215 15.50 -11.69 4.78
CA ILE A 215 14.14 -11.79 5.30
C ILE A 215 13.81 -10.46 5.94
N LYS A 216 12.71 -9.84 5.52
CA LYS A 216 12.22 -8.60 6.08
C LYS A 216 10.81 -8.82 6.61
N GLU A 217 10.61 -8.50 7.87
CA GLU A 217 9.32 -8.56 8.52
C GLU A 217 8.95 -7.15 9.01
N ASP A 218 7.72 -6.77 8.77
CA ASP A 218 7.17 -5.46 9.11
C ASP A 218 5.74 -5.65 9.64
N PHE A 219 5.41 -4.99 10.73
CA PHE A 219 4.07 -5.01 11.29
C PHE A 219 3.60 -3.62 11.69
N GLU A 220 2.32 -3.37 11.46
CA GLU A 220 1.60 -2.17 11.85
C GLU A 220 0.38 -2.58 12.65
N LEU A 221 0.31 -2.11 13.89
CA LEU A 221 -0.83 -2.30 14.78
C LEU A 221 -1.42 -0.93 15.12
N GLN A 222 -2.71 -0.74 14.86
CA GLN A 222 -3.45 0.44 15.26
C GLN A 222 -4.68 0.03 16.07
N LEU A 223 -4.85 0.61 17.24
CA LEU A 223 -5.98 0.40 18.14
C LEU A 223 -6.71 1.72 18.37
N ASN A 224 -7.99 1.78 18.02
CA ASN A 224 -8.82 2.96 18.17
C ASN A 224 -9.97 2.68 19.14
N LYS A 225 -10.11 3.53 20.15
CA LYS A 225 -11.17 3.44 21.14
C LYS A 225 -11.76 4.83 21.40
N GLN A 226 -13.07 4.91 21.28
CA GLN A 226 -13.83 6.08 21.70
C GLN A 226 -13.86 6.16 23.23
N LEU A 227 -13.51 7.32 23.77
CA LEU A 227 -13.56 7.68 25.18
C LEU A 227 -14.81 8.53 25.48
N ILE A 228 -14.88 9.07 26.69
CA ILE A 228 -15.92 9.98 27.15
C ILE A 228 -15.78 11.34 26.40
N LEU A 229 -16.88 12.10 26.26
CA LEU A 229 -16.92 13.41 25.57
C LEU A 229 -16.59 13.36 24.05
N GLU A 230 -16.98 12.31 23.34
CA GLU A 230 -16.71 12.14 21.89
C GLU A 230 -15.23 12.12 21.50
N SER A 231 -14.34 12.02 22.48
CA SER A 231 -12.89 11.93 22.26
C SER A 231 -12.53 10.55 21.73
N VAL A 232 -11.54 10.48 20.85
CA VAL A 232 -11.04 9.21 20.30
C VAL A 232 -9.57 9.07 20.65
N PHE A 233 -9.25 7.98 21.33
CA PHE A 233 -7.89 7.58 21.61
C PHE A 233 -7.45 6.55 20.57
N SER A 234 -6.31 6.81 19.91
CA SER A 234 -5.69 5.92 18.93
C SER A 234 -4.27 5.63 19.39
N ALA A 235 -3.95 4.36 19.61
CA ALA A 235 -2.59 3.89 19.82
C ALA A 235 -2.11 3.20 18.55
N SER A 236 -0.92 3.55 18.08
CA SER A 236 -0.27 2.96 16.92
C SER A 236 1.09 2.41 17.33
N LEU A 237 1.44 1.24 16.81
CA LEU A 237 2.73 0.60 16.99
C LEU A 237 3.17 0.07 15.62
N TRP A 238 4.37 0.45 15.23
CA TRP A 238 5.07 -0.04 14.06
C TRP A 238 6.35 -0.72 14.51
N GLY A 239 6.71 -1.81 13.85
CA GLY A 239 7.99 -2.46 14.08
C GLY A 239 8.37 -3.29 12.89
N GLY A 240 9.67 -3.42 12.67
CA GLY A 240 10.18 -4.23 11.58
C GLY A 240 11.63 -4.62 11.80
N MET A 241 11.99 -5.73 11.17
CA MET A 241 13.32 -6.31 11.25
C MET A 241 13.72 -6.87 9.88
N LEU A 242 14.95 -6.59 9.47
CA LEU A 242 15.58 -7.08 8.27
C LEU A 242 16.78 -7.90 8.68
N VAL A 243 16.76 -9.18 8.33
CA VAL A 243 17.83 -10.14 8.57
C VAL A 243 18.41 -10.58 7.22
N PRO A 244 19.67 -10.24 6.89
CA PRO A 244 20.31 -10.75 5.69
C PRO A 244 20.47 -12.26 5.78
N ILE A 245 20.27 -12.96 4.65
CA ILE A 245 20.47 -14.39 4.56
C ILE A 245 21.81 -14.64 3.87
N GLY A 246 22.70 -15.38 4.53
CA GLY A 246 24.05 -15.69 4.04
C GLY A 246 25.06 -14.58 4.35
N ASP A 247 26.20 -14.60 3.65
CA ASP A 247 27.34 -13.69 3.93
C ASP A 247 27.23 -12.30 3.27
N LYS A 248 26.08 -11.98 2.67
CA LYS A 248 25.86 -10.70 1.99
C LYS A 248 25.28 -9.67 2.97
N PRO A 249 25.88 -8.47 3.10
CA PRO A 249 25.33 -7.43 3.96
C PRO A 249 24.01 -6.88 3.42
N SER A 250 23.20 -6.28 4.29
CA SER A 250 21.98 -5.57 3.91
C SER A 250 22.30 -4.34 3.06
N SER A 251 21.57 -4.13 1.95
CA SER A 251 21.71 -2.92 1.14
C SER A 251 20.96 -1.74 1.75
N ILE A 252 21.54 -0.54 1.64
CA ILE A 252 20.96 0.75 2.04
C ILE A 252 19.55 0.92 1.46
N ALA A 253 19.30 0.44 0.24
CA ALA A 253 17.99 0.55 -0.42
C ALA A 253 16.90 -0.36 0.18
N ASP A 254 17.26 -1.39 0.97
CA ASP A 254 16.30 -2.30 1.59
C ASP A 254 16.11 -2.04 3.10
N ARG A 255 17.01 -1.27 3.72
CA ARG A 255 16.95 -0.87 5.13
C ARG A 255 15.73 -0.02 5.45
N PHE A 256 15.38 0.01 6.73
CA PHE A 256 14.31 0.85 7.24
C PHE A 256 14.82 2.26 7.50
N TYR A 257 13.92 3.23 7.33
CA TYR A 257 14.17 4.63 7.64
C TYR A 257 13.06 5.15 8.55
N LEU A 258 13.46 5.93 9.55
CA LEU A 258 12.54 6.48 10.54
C LEU A 258 12.71 8.00 10.65
N GLY A 259 11.60 8.71 10.85
CA GLY A 259 11.55 10.18 10.91
C GLY A 259 10.70 10.78 9.80
N GLY A 260 10.05 11.90 10.10
CA GLY A 260 9.15 12.61 9.19
C GLY A 260 7.73 12.77 9.74
N PRO A 261 6.83 13.43 8.98
CA PRO A 261 5.49 13.77 9.44
C PRO A 261 4.55 12.56 9.57
N THR A 262 4.85 11.46 8.88
CA THR A 262 4.04 10.22 8.85
C THR A 262 4.50 9.17 9.86
N SER A 263 5.77 9.20 10.27
CA SER A 263 6.35 8.28 11.25
C SER A 263 6.48 8.97 12.61
N VAL A 264 7.66 9.45 12.97
CA VAL A 264 7.93 10.15 14.23
C VAL A 264 7.93 11.66 14.00
N ARG A 265 6.77 12.29 14.25
CA ARG A 265 6.64 13.76 14.16
C ARG A 265 7.60 14.46 15.11
N GLY A 266 8.20 15.56 14.62
CA GLY A 266 9.21 16.34 15.34
C GLY A 266 10.63 16.13 14.84
N PHE A 267 10.88 15.03 14.10
CA PHE A 267 12.15 14.78 13.42
C PHE A 267 12.08 15.15 11.94
N SER A 268 13.22 15.50 11.35
CA SER A 268 13.31 15.68 9.90
C SER A 268 13.07 14.34 9.19
N MET A 269 12.79 14.43 7.88
CA MET A 269 12.52 13.25 7.05
C MET A 269 13.66 12.24 7.16
N HIS A 270 13.34 11.02 7.60
CA HIS A 270 14.26 9.89 7.68
C HIS A 270 15.56 10.14 8.46
N SER A 271 15.52 11.04 9.45
CA SER A 271 16.72 11.48 10.19
C SER A 271 17.05 10.66 11.44
N VAL A 272 16.20 9.70 11.82
CA VAL A 272 16.39 8.89 13.04
C VAL A 272 17.10 7.62 12.62
N GLY A 273 18.37 7.45 13.00
CA GLY A 273 19.14 6.26 12.68
C GLY A 273 20.65 6.43 12.60
N PRO A 274 21.37 5.37 12.20
CA PRO A 274 22.79 5.41 11.90
C PRO A 274 23.12 6.42 10.79
N GLN A 275 24.14 7.24 11.03
CA GLN A 275 24.62 8.25 10.08
C GLN A 275 26.10 8.01 9.78
N SER A 276 26.51 8.27 8.54
CA SER A 276 27.92 8.27 8.14
C SER A 276 28.20 9.51 7.29
N GLU A 277 29.19 10.31 7.70
CA GLU A 277 29.64 11.50 6.95
C GLU A 277 28.52 12.49 6.59
N GLY A 278 27.46 12.56 7.40
CA GLY A 278 26.30 13.43 7.17
C GLY A 278 25.11 12.75 6.49
N ASP A 279 25.29 11.58 5.88
CA ASP A 279 24.23 10.82 5.21
C ASP A 279 23.57 9.80 6.15
N TYR A 280 22.25 9.70 6.10
CA TYR A 280 21.48 8.70 6.85
C TYR A 280 21.45 7.36 6.11
N LEU A 281 21.97 6.30 6.73
CA LEU A 281 22.14 4.99 6.08
C LEU A 281 20.97 4.02 6.30
N GLY A 282 20.00 4.40 7.14
CA GLY A 282 18.93 3.51 7.58
C GLY A 282 19.40 2.45 8.56
N GLY A 283 18.46 1.65 9.04
CA GLY A 283 18.69 0.58 10.01
C GLY A 283 18.03 -0.73 9.63
N GLU A 284 18.45 -1.80 10.28
CA GLU A 284 17.95 -3.16 10.04
C GLU A 284 16.76 -3.50 10.93
N ALA A 285 16.71 -2.95 12.14
CA ALA A 285 15.59 -3.14 13.05
C ALA A 285 15.07 -1.80 13.54
N TYR A 286 13.75 -1.67 13.61
CA TYR A 286 13.11 -0.47 14.12
C TYR A 286 11.84 -0.78 14.89
N TRP A 287 11.49 0.14 15.77
CA TRP A 287 10.17 0.20 16.37
C TRP A 287 9.76 1.67 16.53
N ALA A 288 8.49 1.96 16.35
CA ALA A 288 7.92 3.27 16.59
C ALA A 288 6.53 3.11 17.20
N GLY A 289 6.21 3.94 18.18
CA GLY A 289 4.91 3.99 18.84
C GLY A 289 4.36 5.41 18.83
N GLY A 290 3.06 5.54 18.61
CA GLY A 290 2.34 6.81 18.62
C GLY A 290 1.07 6.70 19.45
N LEU A 291 0.90 7.58 20.42
CA LEU A 291 -0.38 7.80 21.09
C LEU A 291 -1.01 9.06 20.52
N HIS A 292 -2.26 8.96 20.08
CA HIS A 292 -3.02 10.04 19.50
C HIS A 292 -4.33 10.21 20.26
N LEU A 293 -4.63 11.44 20.64
CA LEU A 293 -5.90 11.82 21.23
C LEU A 293 -6.56 12.85 20.32
N TYR A 294 -7.67 12.47 19.72
CA TYR A 294 -8.52 13.34 18.93
C TYR A 294 -9.68 13.83 19.79
N THR A 295 -9.78 15.14 19.96
CA THR A 295 -10.88 15.78 20.70
C THR A 295 -11.69 16.68 19.78
N PRO A 296 -13.00 16.84 20.01
CA PRO A 296 -13.77 17.89 19.35
C PRO A 296 -13.26 19.28 19.76
N LEU A 297 -13.47 20.29 18.93
CA LEU A 297 -13.10 21.66 19.26
C LEU A 297 -13.80 22.13 20.55
N PRO A 298 -13.10 22.86 21.43
CA PRO A 298 -13.66 23.35 22.69
C PRO A 298 -14.79 24.38 22.47
N PHE A 299 -14.75 25.11 21.36
CA PHE A 299 -15.82 26.01 20.93
C PHE A 299 -16.67 25.28 19.90
N ARG A 300 -17.89 24.85 20.27
CA ARG A 300 -18.85 24.22 19.35
C ARG A 300 -19.81 25.27 18.77
N PRO A 301 -19.60 25.77 17.54
CA PRO A 301 -20.60 26.58 16.86
C PRO A 301 -21.69 25.65 16.28
N GLY A 302 -22.64 25.22 17.12
CA GLY A 302 -23.83 24.45 16.71
C GLY A 302 -23.57 23.01 16.23
N GLN A 303 -24.57 22.13 16.40
CA GLN A 303 -24.56 20.79 15.78
C GLN A 303 -24.80 20.93 14.27
N GLY A 304 -24.03 20.18 13.47
CA GLY A 304 -24.08 20.20 12.00
C GLY A 304 -23.33 21.36 11.32
N GLY A 305 -22.55 22.14 12.08
CA GLY A 305 -21.73 23.23 11.54
C GLY A 305 -20.38 22.77 11.00
N PHE A 306 -19.71 23.65 10.23
CA PHE A 306 -18.36 23.43 9.68
C PHE A 306 -17.32 23.04 10.75
N GLY A 307 -17.55 23.40 12.03
CA GLY A 307 -16.71 23.04 13.16
C GLY A 307 -16.62 21.54 13.46
N GLU A 308 -17.59 20.72 13.04
CA GLU A 308 -17.55 19.25 13.23
C GLU A 308 -16.51 18.54 12.35
N LEU A 309 -16.07 19.21 11.27
CA LEU A 309 -15.01 18.71 10.38
C LEU A 309 -13.62 18.84 11.02
N PHE A 310 -13.47 19.72 12.01
CA PHE A 310 -12.20 19.96 12.68
C PHE A 310 -12.13 19.19 13.99
N ARG A 311 -10.98 18.57 14.23
CA ARG A 311 -10.65 17.93 15.50
C ARG A 311 -9.29 18.41 15.95
N THR A 312 -9.18 18.68 17.25
CA THR A 312 -7.89 18.89 17.89
C THR A 312 -7.19 17.55 18.02
N HIS A 313 -5.91 17.52 17.66
CA HIS A 313 -5.09 16.32 17.64
C HIS A 313 -3.89 16.51 18.57
N PHE A 314 -3.88 15.77 19.66
CA PHE A 314 -2.72 15.65 20.54
C PHE A 314 -1.99 14.37 20.20
N PHE A 315 -0.66 14.41 20.13
CA PHE A 315 0.14 13.24 19.82
C PHE A 315 1.37 13.15 20.72
N LEU A 316 1.76 11.93 21.03
CA LEU A 316 3.00 11.57 21.69
C LEU A 316 3.63 10.44 20.86
N ASN A 317 4.83 10.67 20.33
CA ASN A 317 5.52 9.68 19.50
C ASN A 317 6.85 9.29 20.16
N ALA A 318 7.23 8.02 20.03
CA ALA A 318 8.53 7.50 20.40
C ALA A 318 8.96 6.48 19.35
N GLY A 319 10.26 6.29 19.17
CA GLY A 319 10.75 5.25 18.27
C GLY A 319 12.28 5.18 18.27
N ASN A 320 12.79 4.07 17.77
CA ASN A 320 14.22 3.82 17.64
C ASN A 320 14.48 3.02 16.36
N LEU A 321 15.67 3.23 15.78
CA LEU A 321 16.17 2.55 14.60
C LEU A 321 17.63 2.13 14.87
N CYS A 322 17.94 0.84 14.73
CA CYS A 322 19.27 0.31 14.99
C CYS A 322 19.73 -0.69 13.91
N ASN A 323 21.05 -0.90 13.85
CA ASN A 323 21.65 -1.98 13.07
C ASN A 323 21.82 -3.20 13.98
N LEU A 324 21.49 -4.39 13.46
CA LEU A 324 21.75 -5.62 14.19
C LEU A 324 23.21 -6.00 13.91
N ASN A 325 24.02 -6.05 14.97
CA ASN A 325 25.36 -6.60 14.82
C ASN A 325 25.24 -8.12 14.89
N TYR A 326 25.30 -8.79 13.74
CA TYR A 326 25.31 -10.26 13.65
C TYR A 326 26.67 -10.79 14.15
N GLY A 327 26.90 -10.72 15.46
CA GLY A 327 28.05 -11.29 16.14
C GLY A 327 27.97 -12.82 16.22
N ILE A 328 27.67 -13.50 15.11
CA ILE A 328 27.65 -14.96 15.03
C ILE A 328 28.74 -15.38 14.04
N THR A 329 29.99 -15.38 14.52
CA THR A 329 31.06 -16.19 13.93
C THR A 329 30.67 -17.66 14.08
N TRP A 330 30.14 -18.26 13.01
CA TRP A 330 30.19 -19.71 12.84
C TRP A 330 31.62 -20.08 12.45
N THR A 331 32.51 -20.17 13.43
CA THR A 331 33.70 -21.02 13.29
C THR A 331 33.21 -22.47 13.34
N ILE A 332 33.26 -23.15 12.19
CA ILE A 332 33.23 -24.61 12.11
C ILE A 332 34.64 -25.12 12.39
#